data_AF-A0A1F2X1R3-F1
#
_entry.id   AF-A0A1F2X1R3-F1
#
_cell.length_a   1.000
_cell.length_b   1.000
_cell.length_c   1.000
_cell.angle_alpha   90.00
_cell.angle_beta   90.00
_cell.angle_gamma   90.00
#
_symmetry.space_group_name_H-M   'P 1'
#
loop_
_entity.id
_entity.type
_entity.pdbx_description
1 polymer ?
#
loop_
_entity_poly.entity_id
_entity_poly.type
_entity_poly.pdbx_seq_one_letter_code
_entity_poly.pdbx_strand_id
1 'polypeptide(L)'
;MTIKERLDAAIGEHRLLDHPFYRSWRAGTLPVAALRTYAAEYGALIGAIDDGWETVGESKHAAEERYHAELWNRFAGQFGAAIATPEVPEVATLVATARRLFAEPETAWGALYAFEVQQPATAAEKLDGLVAHYGIAADGPAAEYFRVHAADYHEADQISRPSKASVARAAPWQPAPRWRGRYGTP
;
A
#
# COMPACT_ATOMS: atom_id res chain seq x y z
N MET A 1 -23.01 4.48 -9.85
CA MET A 1 -21.77 4.01 -9.23
C MET A 1 -20.85 5.20 -9.05
N THR A 2 -20.51 5.55 -7.81
CA THR A 2 -19.58 6.64 -7.47
C THR A 2 -18.14 6.26 -7.86
N ILE A 3 -17.22 7.22 -7.86
CA ILE A 3 -15.79 6.92 -8.08
C ILE A 3 -15.24 6.00 -6.98
N LYS A 4 -15.66 6.21 -5.72
CA LYS A 4 -15.29 5.34 -4.59
C LYS A 4 -15.73 3.90 -4.82
N GLU A 5 -17.00 3.69 -5.18
CA GLU A 5 -17.52 2.34 -5.45
C GLU A 5 -16.78 1.64 -6.60
N ARG A 6 -16.33 2.39 -7.61
CA ARG A 6 -15.49 1.86 -8.70
C ARG A 6 -14.11 1.44 -8.22
N LEU A 7 -13.47 2.26 -7.40
CA LEU A 7 -12.15 1.97 -6.85
C LEU A 7 -12.24 0.79 -5.87
N ASP A 8 -13.24 0.79 -4.98
CA ASP A 8 -13.50 -0.31 -4.04
C ASP A 8 -13.73 -1.65 -4.77
N ALA A 9 -14.50 -1.64 -5.87
CA ALA A 9 -14.71 -2.83 -6.67
C ALA A 9 -13.40 -3.35 -7.29
N ALA A 10 -12.57 -2.46 -7.85
CA ALA A 10 -11.27 -2.84 -8.42
C ALA A 10 -10.29 -3.38 -7.38
N ILE A 11 -10.26 -2.78 -6.18
CA ILE A 11 -9.43 -3.27 -5.06
C ILE A 11 -9.99 -4.58 -4.48
N GLY A 12 -11.32 -4.75 -4.49
CA GLY A 12 -12.00 -5.97 -4.07
C GLY A 12 -11.53 -7.21 -4.82
N GLU A 13 -11.17 -7.08 -6.09
CA GLU A 13 -10.62 -8.18 -6.91
C GLU A 13 -9.16 -8.54 -6.54
N HIS A 14 -8.46 -7.66 -5.82
CA HIS A 14 -7.02 -7.75 -5.51
C HIS A 14 -6.71 -7.53 -4.04
N ARG A 15 -7.60 -7.96 -3.14
CA ARG A 15 -7.45 -7.81 -1.69
C ARG A 15 -6.21 -8.52 -1.16
N LEU A 16 -5.31 -7.78 -0.53
CA LEU A 16 -4.06 -8.31 0.02
C LEU A 16 -4.29 -9.44 1.04
N LEU A 17 -5.32 -9.33 1.87
CA LEU A 17 -5.63 -10.30 2.94
C LEU A 17 -6.03 -11.69 2.43
N ASP A 18 -6.36 -11.83 1.14
CA ASP A 18 -6.71 -13.10 0.51
C ASP A 18 -5.46 -13.83 -0.04
N HIS A 19 -4.33 -13.12 -0.12
CA HIS A 19 -3.06 -13.67 -0.59
C HIS A 19 -2.49 -14.72 0.38
N PRO A 20 -1.89 -15.83 -0.10
CA PRO A 20 -1.28 -16.86 0.75
C PRO A 20 -0.26 -16.33 1.77
N PHE A 21 0.42 -15.22 1.47
CA PHE A 21 1.33 -14.57 2.41
C PHE A 21 0.67 -14.26 3.76
N TYR A 22 -0.56 -13.73 3.77
CA TYR A 22 -1.28 -13.42 5.02
C TYR A 22 -1.77 -14.68 5.74
N ARG A 23 -1.95 -15.80 5.03
CA ARG A 23 -2.22 -17.09 5.69
C ARG A 23 -1.01 -17.55 6.49
N SER A 24 0.19 -17.50 5.87
CA SER A 24 1.43 -17.85 6.56
C SER A 24 1.76 -16.88 7.70
N TRP A 25 1.49 -15.59 7.51
CA TRP A 25 1.66 -14.56 8.54
C TRP A 25 0.80 -14.84 9.77
N ARG A 26 -0.52 -15.01 9.60
CA ARG A 26 -1.47 -15.31 10.68
C ARG A 26 -1.15 -16.61 11.40
N ALA A 27 -0.57 -17.57 10.70
CA ALA A 27 -0.18 -18.86 11.28
C ALA A 27 1.20 -18.82 11.98
N GLY A 28 1.94 -17.71 11.88
CA GLY A 28 3.30 -17.60 12.40
C GLY A 28 4.32 -18.51 11.70
N THR A 29 4.03 -18.96 10.47
CA THR A 29 4.86 -19.94 9.75
C THR A 29 5.90 -19.31 8.84
N LEU A 30 5.90 -17.97 8.69
CA LEU A 30 6.95 -17.28 7.97
C LEU A 30 8.28 -17.40 8.74
N PRO A 31 9.38 -17.82 8.09
CA PRO A 31 10.70 -17.79 8.70
C PRO A 31 11.09 -16.35 9.07
N VAL A 32 11.81 -16.16 10.18
CA VAL A 32 12.32 -14.84 10.59
C VAL A 32 13.17 -14.19 9.50
N ALA A 33 13.93 -14.98 8.73
CA ALA A 33 14.67 -14.48 7.58
C ALA A 33 13.76 -13.87 6.49
N ALA A 34 12.59 -14.46 6.24
CA ALA A 34 11.62 -13.91 5.30
C ALA A 34 10.99 -12.61 5.82
N LEU A 35 10.73 -12.50 7.13
CA LEU A 35 10.29 -11.25 7.74
C LEU A 35 11.35 -10.15 7.66
N ARG A 36 12.62 -10.52 7.85
CA ARG A 36 13.74 -9.59 7.68
C ARG A 36 13.80 -9.03 6.26
N THR A 37 13.70 -9.89 5.25
CA THR A 37 13.64 -9.47 3.83
C THR A 37 12.41 -8.60 3.56
N TYR A 38 11.24 -9.00 4.05
CA TYR A 38 10.01 -8.20 3.93
C TYR A 38 10.19 -6.81 4.53
N ALA A 39 10.70 -6.72 5.76
CA ALA A 39 10.89 -5.45 6.44
C ALA A 39 11.92 -4.55 5.73
N ALA A 40 12.98 -5.12 5.18
CA ALA A 40 13.99 -4.36 4.44
C ALA A 40 13.45 -3.83 3.11
N GLU A 41 12.88 -4.71 2.28
CA GLU A 41 12.60 -4.38 0.88
C GLU A 41 11.21 -3.80 0.66
N TYR A 42 10.18 -4.29 1.36
CA TYR A 42 8.86 -3.65 1.30
C TYR A 42 8.89 -2.24 1.90
N GLY A 43 9.82 -2.00 2.82
CA GLY A 43 10.11 -0.67 3.33
C GLY A 43 10.53 0.35 2.27
N ALA A 44 11.05 -0.09 1.13
CA ALA A 44 11.33 0.81 0.00
C ALA A 44 10.06 1.33 -0.68
N LEU A 45 8.95 0.57 -0.63
CA LEU A 45 7.65 1.09 -1.03
C LEU A 45 7.15 2.13 -0.02
N ILE A 46 7.24 1.82 1.28
CA ILE A 46 6.83 2.73 2.36
C ILE A 46 7.56 4.07 2.23
N GLY A 47 8.88 4.04 2.03
CA GLY A 47 9.69 5.24 1.81
C GLY A 47 9.52 5.90 0.45
N ALA A 48 8.52 5.53 -0.34
CA ALA A 48 8.18 6.18 -1.62
C ALA A 48 6.72 6.66 -1.66
N ILE A 49 5.92 6.45 -0.62
CA ILE A 49 4.51 6.90 -0.60
C ILE A 49 4.43 8.43 -0.54
N ASP A 50 5.40 9.09 0.11
CA ASP A 50 5.45 10.54 0.18
C ASP A 50 5.54 11.20 -1.20
N ASP A 51 6.24 10.59 -2.17
CA ASP A 51 6.27 11.04 -3.57
C ASP A 51 4.86 11.21 -4.14
N GLY A 52 3.96 10.27 -3.85
CA GLY A 52 2.57 10.33 -4.31
C GLY A 52 1.80 11.50 -3.73
N TRP A 53 1.94 11.73 -2.41
CA TRP A 53 1.31 12.85 -1.72
C TRP A 53 1.87 14.22 -2.14
N GLU A 54 3.18 14.30 -2.41
CA GLU A 54 3.80 15.49 -2.98
C GLU A 54 3.23 15.81 -4.36
N THR A 55 3.13 14.82 -5.25
CA THR A 55 2.58 15.00 -6.61
C THR A 55 1.16 15.55 -6.60
N VAL A 56 0.33 15.14 -5.65
CA VAL A 56 -1.07 15.63 -5.54
C VAL A 56 -1.20 16.93 -4.73
N GLY A 57 -0.09 17.47 -4.23
CA GLY A 57 -0.03 18.75 -3.52
C GLY A 57 -0.40 18.70 -2.03
N GLU A 58 -0.40 17.52 -1.42
CA GLU A 58 -0.77 17.29 -0.02
C GLU A 58 0.49 17.19 0.87
N SER A 59 1.21 18.30 1.01
CA SER A 59 2.52 18.34 1.69
C SER A 59 2.51 17.92 3.17
N LYS A 60 1.37 17.99 3.84
CA LYS A 60 1.22 17.50 5.23
C LYS A 60 1.24 15.97 5.28
N HIS A 61 0.45 15.32 4.43
CA HIS A 61 0.44 13.86 4.31
C HIS A 61 1.81 13.36 3.84
N ALA A 62 2.46 14.05 2.90
CA ALA A 62 3.83 13.70 2.52
C ALA A 62 4.82 13.74 3.71
N ALA A 63 4.69 14.72 4.61
CA ALA A 63 5.52 14.78 5.82
C ALA A 63 5.18 13.69 6.84
N GLU A 64 3.90 13.33 6.96
CA GLU A 64 3.43 12.21 7.79
C GLU A 64 3.98 10.87 7.26
N GLU A 65 3.96 10.64 5.95
CA GLU A 65 4.52 9.44 5.33
C GLU A 65 6.04 9.30 5.50
N ARG A 66 6.77 10.42 5.48
CA ARG A 66 8.21 10.40 5.82
C ARG A 66 8.44 9.93 7.25
N TYR A 67 7.59 10.36 8.18
CA TYR A 67 7.62 9.87 9.56
C TYR A 67 7.21 8.38 9.64
N HIS A 68 6.22 7.94 8.86
CA HIS A 68 5.85 6.54 8.77
C HIS A 68 7.00 5.65 8.28
N ALA A 69 7.83 6.13 7.35
CA ALA A 69 9.06 5.43 6.94
C ALA A 69 10.07 5.29 8.09
N GLU A 70 10.16 6.27 9.01
CA GLU A 70 10.97 6.13 10.23
C GLU A 70 10.40 5.06 11.17
N LEU A 71 9.07 5.02 11.35
CA LEU A 71 8.41 3.97 12.13
C LEU A 71 8.66 2.58 11.53
N TRP A 72 8.60 2.47 10.21
CA TRP A 72 8.91 1.24 9.49
C TRP A 72 10.37 0.80 9.71
N ASN A 73 11.32 1.73 9.72
CA ASN A 73 12.72 1.42 10.06
C ASN A 73 12.88 0.88 11.49
N ARG A 74 12.09 1.35 12.46
CA ARG A 74 12.07 0.76 13.82
C ARG A 74 11.60 -0.70 13.79
N PHE A 75 10.56 -0.98 13.02
CA PHE A 75 10.09 -2.34 12.76
C PHE A 75 11.18 -3.21 12.10
N ALA A 76 11.82 -2.74 11.03
CA ALA A 76 12.91 -3.45 10.37
C ALA A 76 14.10 -3.72 11.32
N GLY A 77 14.40 -2.75 12.20
CA GLY A 77 15.45 -2.84 13.20
C GLY A 77 15.29 -4.04 14.15
N GLN A 78 14.05 -4.43 14.48
CA GLN A 78 13.79 -5.61 15.30
C GLN A 78 14.38 -6.88 14.69
N PHE A 79 14.41 -6.97 13.36
CA PHE A 79 14.95 -8.11 12.63
C PHE A 79 16.41 -7.91 12.19
N GLY A 80 17.09 -6.90 12.74
CA GLY A 80 18.46 -6.54 12.35
C GLY A 80 18.55 -6.08 10.89
N ALA A 81 17.52 -5.38 10.41
CA ALA A 81 17.45 -4.80 9.08
C ALA A 81 17.17 -3.28 9.14
N ALA A 82 17.31 -2.64 7.98
CA ALA A 82 16.84 -1.29 7.71
C ALA A 82 16.20 -1.31 6.31
N ILE A 83 15.46 -0.27 5.96
CA ILE A 83 14.96 -0.08 4.60
C ILE A 83 16.14 -0.17 3.62
N ALA A 84 15.99 -1.00 2.60
CA ALA A 84 17.03 -1.28 1.63
C ALA A 84 16.47 -1.23 0.20
N THR A 85 17.38 -1.04 -0.77
CA THR A 85 17.03 -1.19 -2.18
C THR A 85 16.50 -2.61 -2.43
N PRO A 86 15.35 -2.77 -3.10
CA PRO A 86 14.80 -4.10 -3.39
C PRO A 86 15.73 -4.95 -4.26
N GLU A 87 15.92 -6.20 -3.86
CA GLU A 87 16.62 -7.24 -4.63
C GLU A 87 15.65 -8.33 -5.11
N VAL A 88 14.53 -8.53 -4.40
CA VAL A 88 13.43 -9.38 -4.83
C VAL A 88 12.77 -8.76 -6.08
N PRO A 89 12.74 -9.46 -7.23
CA PRO A 89 12.26 -8.89 -8.50
C PRO A 89 10.83 -8.32 -8.43
N GLU A 90 9.95 -8.98 -7.68
CA GLU A 90 8.57 -8.56 -7.49
C GLU A 90 8.48 -7.26 -6.68
N VAL A 91 9.35 -7.08 -5.67
CA VAL A 91 9.38 -5.85 -4.87
C VAL A 91 10.01 -4.71 -5.67
N ALA A 92 11.06 -4.98 -6.43
CA ALA A 92 11.64 -4.00 -7.37
C ALA A 92 10.60 -3.52 -8.39
N THR A 93 9.81 -4.45 -8.94
CA THR A 93 8.72 -4.14 -9.88
C THR A 93 7.61 -3.32 -9.21
N LEU A 94 7.25 -3.66 -7.98
CA LEU A 94 6.27 -2.92 -7.17
C LEU A 94 6.70 -1.46 -6.95
N VAL A 95 7.92 -1.24 -6.45
CA VAL A 95 8.45 0.10 -6.18
C VAL A 95 8.58 0.91 -7.48
N ALA A 96 9.09 0.30 -8.56
CA ALA A 96 9.17 0.97 -9.85
C ALA A 96 7.78 1.35 -10.40
N THR A 97 6.78 0.49 -10.20
CA THR A 97 5.40 0.76 -10.60
C THR A 97 4.78 1.88 -9.78
N ALA A 98 4.96 1.87 -8.46
CA ALA A 98 4.48 2.91 -7.57
C ALA A 98 5.05 4.28 -7.98
N ARG A 99 6.38 4.40 -8.09
CA ARG A 99 7.04 5.64 -8.53
C ARG A 99 6.55 6.13 -9.89
N ARG A 100 6.35 5.22 -10.86
CA ARG A 100 5.79 5.59 -12.16
C ARG A 100 4.37 6.13 -12.06
N LEU A 101 3.54 5.55 -11.19
CA LEU A 101 2.15 6.01 -10.98
C LEU A 101 2.08 7.30 -10.17
N PHE A 102 3.02 7.51 -9.24
CA PHE A 102 3.16 8.75 -8.49
C PHE A 102 3.70 9.93 -9.31
N ALA A 103 4.12 9.71 -10.56
CA ALA A 103 4.64 10.78 -11.41
C ALA A 103 3.58 11.77 -11.94
N GLU A 104 2.30 11.37 -11.96
CA GLU A 104 1.20 12.21 -12.48
C GLU A 104 0.02 12.22 -11.48
N PRO A 105 -0.65 13.37 -11.24
CA PRO A 105 -1.68 13.49 -10.21
C PRO A 105 -2.83 12.47 -10.30
N GLU A 106 -3.35 12.20 -11.49
CA GLU A 106 -4.48 11.28 -11.66
C GLU A 106 -4.11 9.83 -11.33
N THR A 107 -2.92 9.39 -11.74
CA THR A 107 -2.44 8.05 -11.40
C THR A 107 -1.95 7.96 -9.96
N ALA A 108 -1.44 9.05 -9.40
CA ALA A 108 -1.03 9.13 -8.00
C ALA A 108 -2.22 8.94 -7.07
N TRP A 109 -3.34 9.64 -7.30
CA TRP A 109 -4.57 9.44 -6.52
C TRP A 109 -5.05 7.99 -6.54
N GLY A 110 -5.02 7.34 -7.71
CA GLY A 110 -5.42 5.94 -7.83
C GLY A 110 -4.47 4.99 -7.10
N ALA A 111 -3.16 5.21 -7.19
CA ALA A 111 -2.15 4.39 -6.54
C ALA A 111 -2.17 4.55 -5.01
N LEU A 112 -2.27 5.80 -4.51
CA LEU A 112 -2.46 6.10 -3.10
C LEU A 112 -3.72 5.43 -2.58
N TYR A 113 -4.86 5.57 -3.27
CA TYR A 113 -6.10 4.92 -2.84
C TYR A 113 -5.96 3.41 -2.72
N ALA A 114 -5.33 2.77 -3.71
CA ALA A 114 -5.13 1.32 -3.74
C ALA A 114 -4.32 0.79 -2.55
N PHE A 115 -3.39 1.62 -2.06
CA PHE A 115 -2.56 1.35 -0.90
C PHE A 115 -3.32 1.65 0.40
N GLU A 116 -3.78 2.89 0.59
CA GLU A 116 -4.36 3.36 1.85
C GLU A 116 -5.64 2.63 2.25
N VAL A 117 -6.52 2.30 1.30
CA VAL A 117 -7.80 1.64 1.64
C VAL A 117 -7.61 0.26 2.24
N GLN A 118 -6.45 -0.37 2.03
CA GLN A 118 -6.13 -1.69 2.57
C GLN A 118 -5.31 -1.63 3.87
N GLN A 119 -4.75 -0.45 4.22
CA GLN A 119 -3.84 -0.31 5.35
C GLN A 119 -4.44 -0.72 6.69
N PRO A 120 -5.65 -0.27 7.09
CA PRO A 120 -6.18 -0.60 8.41
C PRO A 120 -6.28 -2.10 8.68
N ALA A 121 -6.91 -2.82 7.74
CA ALA A 121 -7.11 -4.25 7.90
C ALA A 121 -5.78 -5.02 7.80
N THR A 122 -4.87 -4.60 6.92
CA THR A 122 -3.57 -5.27 6.79
C THR A 122 -2.62 -4.98 7.94
N ALA A 123 -2.63 -3.76 8.48
CA ALA A 123 -1.83 -3.36 9.62
C ALA A 123 -2.29 -4.06 10.91
N ALA A 124 -3.61 -4.19 11.13
CA ALA A 124 -4.16 -4.93 12.26
C ALA A 124 -3.72 -6.41 12.23
N GLU A 125 -3.89 -7.09 11.10
CA GLU A 125 -3.45 -8.49 10.91
C GLU A 125 -1.93 -8.65 11.06
N LYS A 126 -1.17 -7.65 10.59
CA LYS A 126 0.29 -7.64 10.78
C LYS A 126 0.66 -7.55 12.24
N LEU A 127 0.06 -6.60 12.96
CA LEU A 127 0.30 -6.38 14.39
C LEU A 127 -0.03 -7.64 15.19
N ASP A 128 -1.21 -8.24 14.98
CA ASP A 128 -1.65 -9.43 15.70
C ASP A 128 -0.66 -10.59 15.51
N GLY A 129 -0.26 -10.87 14.26
CA GLY A 129 0.70 -11.94 13.97
C GLY A 129 2.09 -11.66 14.55
N LEU A 130 2.56 -10.42 14.50
CA LEU A 130 3.85 -9.99 15.06
C LEU A 130 3.92 -10.19 16.57
N VAL A 131 2.87 -9.80 17.28
CA VAL A 131 2.75 -9.96 18.73
C VAL A 131 2.63 -11.44 19.10
N ALA A 132 1.77 -12.18 18.40
CA ALA A 132 1.49 -13.57 18.72
C ALA A 132 2.66 -14.54 18.44
N HIS A 133 3.45 -14.28 17.38
CA HIS A 133 4.38 -15.29 16.84
C HIS A 133 5.84 -14.85 16.77
N TYR A 134 6.13 -13.55 16.82
CA TYR A 134 7.47 -13.02 16.54
C TYR A 134 8.07 -12.19 17.69
N GLY A 135 7.43 -12.21 18.86
CA GLY A 135 7.96 -11.58 20.08
C GLY A 135 7.98 -10.05 20.02
N ILE A 136 7.14 -9.45 19.18
CA ILE A 136 6.95 -7.99 19.17
C ILE A 136 6.09 -7.58 20.38
N ALA A 137 6.54 -6.62 21.16
CA ALA A 137 5.71 -5.99 22.19
C ALA A 137 4.66 -5.10 21.51
N ALA A 138 3.38 -5.28 21.85
CA ALA A 138 2.26 -4.55 21.23
C ALA A 138 2.33 -3.03 21.41
N ASP A 139 2.92 -2.57 22.52
CA ASP A 139 3.17 -1.17 22.87
C ASP A 139 4.62 -0.73 22.57
N GLY A 140 5.43 -1.61 21.97
CA GLY A 140 6.82 -1.36 21.65
C GLY A 140 7.03 -0.57 20.36
N PRO A 141 8.25 -0.03 20.15
CA PRO A 141 8.56 0.80 18.97
C PRO A 141 8.44 0.05 17.64
N ALA A 142 8.65 -1.27 17.62
CA ALA A 142 8.51 -2.09 16.41
C ALA A 142 7.05 -2.35 16.01
N ALA A 143 6.09 -2.13 16.93
CA ALA A 143 4.65 -2.24 16.66
C ALA A 143 4.00 -0.92 16.24
N GLU A 144 4.71 0.20 16.40
CA GLU A 144 4.14 1.54 16.30
C GLU A 144 3.57 1.86 14.91
N TYR A 145 4.30 1.54 13.84
CA TYR A 145 3.82 1.68 12.46
C TYR A 145 2.45 1.02 12.27
N PHE A 146 2.33 -0.24 12.72
CA PHE A 146 1.11 -1.02 12.53
C PHE A 146 -0.05 -0.51 13.40
N ARG A 147 0.20 -0.05 14.64
CA ARG A 147 -0.86 0.54 15.45
C ARG A 147 -1.42 1.82 14.85
N VAL A 148 -0.56 2.68 14.32
CA VAL A 148 -0.98 3.94 13.68
C VAL A 148 -1.89 3.61 12.50
N HIS A 149 -1.43 2.74 11.59
CA HIS A 149 -2.18 2.42 10.37
C HIS A 149 -3.42 1.57 10.63
N ALA A 150 -3.44 0.72 11.66
CA ALA A 150 -4.62 -0.08 12.02
C ALA A 150 -5.82 0.78 12.44
N ALA A 151 -5.57 2.02 12.88
CA ALA A 151 -6.59 2.98 13.27
C ALA A 151 -6.87 4.07 12.22
N ASP A 152 -6.14 4.07 11.10
CA ASP A 152 -6.19 5.17 10.14
C ASP A 152 -7.05 4.89 8.90
N TYR A 153 -8.31 5.28 8.97
CA TYR A 153 -9.23 5.22 7.82
C TYR A 153 -9.33 6.55 7.06
N HIS A 154 -8.69 7.62 7.57
CA HIS A 154 -9.00 8.98 7.14
C HIS A 154 -8.44 9.30 5.76
N GLU A 155 -7.29 8.75 5.40
CA GLU A 155 -6.61 9.05 4.14
C GLU A 155 -7.38 8.50 2.93
N ALA A 156 -7.84 7.24 2.99
CA ALA A 156 -8.68 6.64 1.95
C ALA A 156 -10.02 7.39 1.79
N ASP A 157 -10.59 7.87 2.90
CA ASP A 157 -11.79 8.71 2.88
C ASP A 157 -11.52 10.09 2.27
N GLN A 158 -10.35 10.69 2.49
CA GLN A 158 -9.96 11.95 1.87
C GLN A 158 -9.78 11.81 0.35
N ILE A 159 -9.11 10.75 -0.10
CA ILE A 159 -8.85 10.49 -1.52
C ILE A 159 -10.18 10.27 -2.28
N SER A 160 -11.13 9.57 -1.66
CA SER A 160 -12.40 9.21 -2.29
C SER A 160 -13.51 10.25 -2.15
N ARG A 161 -13.28 11.32 -1.37
CA ARG A 161 -14.20 12.48 -1.35
C ARG A 161 -14.18 13.13 -2.74
N PRO A 162 -15.35 13.56 -3.25
CA PRO A 162 -15.39 14.37 -4.47
C PRO A 162 -14.52 15.61 -4.23
N SER A 163 -13.38 15.69 -4.92
CA SER A 163 -12.48 16.83 -4.76
C SER A 163 -13.26 18.10 -5.14
N LYS A 164 -13.02 19.21 -4.43
CA LYS A 164 -13.56 20.52 -4.82
C LYS A 164 -13.18 20.91 -6.27
N ALA A 165 -12.20 20.22 -6.88
CA ALA A 165 -11.76 20.40 -8.26
C ALA A 165 -12.52 19.53 -9.30
N SER A 166 -13.18 18.45 -8.90
CA SER A 166 -13.77 17.45 -9.82
C SER A 166 -15.17 17.79 -10.34
N VAL A 167 -15.84 18.82 -9.81
CA VAL A 167 -17.18 19.23 -10.28
C VAL A 167 -17.13 20.05 -11.58
N ALA A 168 -15.96 20.53 -12.02
CA ALA A 168 -15.90 21.48 -13.12
C ALA A 168 -15.56 20.91 -14.52
N ARG A 169 -14.95 19.72 -14.67
CA ARG A 169 -14.34 19.35 -15.99
C ARG A 169 -14.31 17.86 -16.40
N ALA A 170 -15.06 16.94 -15.79
CA ALA A 170 -15.05 15.56 -16.28
C ALA A 170 -16.01 15.36 -17.47
N ALA A 171 -15.46 15.33 -18.69
CA ALA A 171 -16.16 14.74 -19.85
C ALA A 171 -16.35 13.22 -19.64
N PRO A 172 -17.43 12.62 -20.18
CA PRO A 172 -17.71 11.20 -19.96
C PRO A 172 -16.60 10.32 -20.53
N TRP A 173 -16.02 9.48 -19.67
CA TRP A 173 -15.04 8.47 -20.03
C TRP A 173 -15.65 7.44 -21.00
N GLN A 174 -15.01 7.24 -22.15
CA GLN A 174 -15.34 6.16 -23.08
C GLN A 174 -14.39 4.97 -22.85
N PRO A 175 -14.90 3.75 -22.60
CA PRO A 175 -14.06 2.57 -22.47
C PRO A 175 -13.35 2.25 -23.80
N ALA A 176 -12.09 1.82 -23.72
CA ALA A 176 -11.36 1.30 -24.87
C ALA A 176 -12.07 0.06 -25.45
N PRO A 177 -12.08 -0.12 -26.80
CA PRO A 177 -12.76 -1.25 -27.42
C PRO A 177 -12.06 -2.57 -27.05
N ARG A 178 -12.87 -3.59 -26.73
CA ARG A 178 -12.40 -4.96 -26.47
C ARG A 178 -11.63 -5.50 -27.67
N TRP A 179 -10.38 -5.90 -27.46
CA TRP A 179 -9.58 -6.63 -28.43
C TRP A 179 -10.26 -7.98 -28.74
N ARG A 180 -10.78 -8.15 -29.95
CA ARG A 180 -11.23 -9.46 -30.47
C ARG A 180 -10.03 -10.11 -31.16
N GLY A 181 -9.45 -11.10 -30.51
CA GLY A 181 -8.38 -11.92 -31.07
C GLY A 181 -8.82 -12.59 -32.37
N ARG A 182 -7.87 -12.69 -33.30
CA ARG A 182 -8.08 -13.09 -34.69
C ARG A 182 -7.46 -14.46 -34.96
N TYR A 183 -8.04 -15.53 -34.41
CA TYR A 183 -7.82 -16.95 -34.78
C TYR A 183 -9.05 -17.75 -34.27
N GLY A 184 -9.77 -18.61 -35.00
CA GLY A 184 -9.63 -19.15 -36.35
C GLY A 184 -10.94 -19.80 -36.86
N THR A 185 -10.80 -20.35 -38.07
CA THR A 185 -11.72 -20.92 -39.08
C THR A 185 -12.43 -22.23 -38.67
N PRO A 186 -13.32 -22.87 -39.48
CA PRO A 186 -13.18 -23.20 -40.92
C PRO A 186 -13.70 -22.14 -41.90
#